data_AF-A0A6S7GL73-F1
#
_entry.id   AF-A0A6S7GL73-F1
#
_cell.length_a   1.000
_cell.length_b   1.000
_cell.length_c   1.000
_cell.angle_alpha   90.00
_cell.angle_beta   90.00
_cell.angle_gamma   90.00
#
_symmetry.space_group_name_H-M   'P 1'
#
loop_
_entity.id
_entity.type
_entity.pdbx_description
1 polymer ?
#
loop_
_entity_poly.entity_id
_entity_poly.type
_entity_poly.pdbx_seq_one_letter_code
_entity_poly.pdbx_strand_id
1 'polypeptide(L)'
;MLTLVFAGIITLLCIWIAWKRIVFCQMMSVIPGPKAWPIIGNTFQIKRDPHEFLIQISGWAEEFRAEGICRIWLAQKPVVGLFKAEYVEVECMRINLNDTVITPNTR
;
A
#
# COMPACT_ATOMS: atom_id res chain seq x y z
N MET A 1 38.99 15.81 -5.25
CA MET A 1 38.29 16.01 -6.53
C MET A 1 37.31 14.87 -6.80
N LEU A 2 37.77 13.62 -6.96
CA LEU A 2 36.91 12.46 -7.23
C LEU A 2 35.83 12.20 -6.15
N THR A 3 36.17 12.37 -4.86
CA THR A 3 35.25 12.19 -3.73
C THR A 3 34.08 13.20 -3.72
N LEU A 4 34.34 14.45 -4.12
CA LEU A 4 33.30 15.49 -4.21
C LEU A 4 32.36 15.22 -5.38
N VAL A 5 32.88 14.69 -6.49
CA VAL A 5 32.08 14.28 -7.65
C VAL A 5 31.16 13.12 -7.29
N PHE A 6 31.69 12.08 -6.62
CA PHE A 6 30.86 10.97 -6.14
C PHE A 6 29.82 11.41 -5.11
N ALA A 7 30.18 12.29 -4.17
CA ALA A 7 29.24 12.84 -3.20
C ALA A 7 28.11 13.62 -3.90
N GLY A 8 28.41 14.43 -4.92
CA GLY A 8 27.43 15.15 -5.71
C GLY A 8 26.50 14.23 -6.52
N ILE A 9 27.03 13.15 -7.08
CA ILE A 9 26.22 12.15 -7.79
C ILE A 9 25.28 11.43 -6.81
N ILE A 10 25.79 11.05 -5.63
CA ILE A 10 24.98 10.39 -4.59
C ILE A 10 23.85 11.31 -4.11
N THR A 11 24.13 12.59 -3.86
CA THR A 11 23.08 13.54 -3.42
C THR A 11 22.01 13.71 -4.50
N LEU A 12 22.39 13.86 -5.77
CA LEU A 12 21.44 13.92 -6.89
C LEU A 12 20.59 12.65 -7.01
N LEU A 13 21.20 11.47 -6.88
CA LEU A 13 20.48 10.19 -6.88
C LEU A 13 19.50 10.09 -5.70
N CYS A 14 19.91 10.49 -4.50
CA CYS A 14 19.03 10.52 -3.32
C CYS A 14 17.83 11.46 -3.52
N ILE A 15 18.05 12.65 -4.07
CA ILE A 15 16.98 13.63 -4.37
C ILE A 15 16.01 13.04 -5.40
N TRP A 16 16.53 12.42 -6.46
CA TRP A 16 15.69 11.79 -7.48
C TRP A 16 14.83 10.65 -6.91
N ILE A 17 15.44 9.75 -6.13
CA ILE A 17 14.72 8.66 -5.47
C ILE A 17 13.63 9.21 -4.53
N ALA A 18 13.95 10.24 -3.73
CA ALA A 18 13.00 10.88 -2.82
C ALA A 18 11.84 11.53 -3.58
N TRP A 19 12.11 12.24 -4.67
CA TRP A 19 11.08 12.82 -5.54
C TRP A 19 10.15 11.77 -6.13
N LYS A 20 10.71 10.71 -6.71
CA LYS A 20 9.91 9.61 -7.27
C LYS A 20 9.02 8.98 -6.20
N ARG A 21 9.52 8.85 -4.97
CA ARG A 21 8.75 8.36 -3.83
C ARG A 21 7.62 9.31 -3.42
N ILE A 22 7.88 10.62 -3.36
CA ILE A 22 6.86 11.62 -3.04
C ILE A 22 5.73 11.60 -4.07
N VAL A 23 6.06 11.60 -5.36
CA VAL A 23 5.07 11.54 -6.45
C VAL A 23 4.23 10.27 -6.34
N PHE A 24 4.86 9.12 -6.09
CA PHE A 24 4.13 7.86 -5.87
C PHE A 24 3.19 7.92 -4.66
N CYS A 25 3.62 8.53 -3.55
CA CYS A 25 2.77 8.71 -2.37
C CYS A 25 1.58 9.64 -2.64
N GLN A 26 1.76 10.67 -3.47
CA GLN A 26 0.71 11.59 -3.92
C GLN A 26 -0.29 10.90 -4.86
N MET A 27 0.18 10.06 -5.79
CA MET A 27 -0.74 9.26 -6.62
C MET A 27 -1.61 8.35 -5.77
N MET A 28 -1.03 7.74 -4.74
CA MET A 28 -1.76 6.88 -3.82
C MET A 28 -2.69 7.68 -2.87
N SER A 29 -2.52 9.00 -2.69
CA SER A 29 -3.37 9.78 -1.77
C SER A 29 -4.78 10.05 -2.29
N VAL A 30 -5.05 9.67 -3.53
CA VAL A 30 -6.41 9.62 -4.09
C VAL A 30 -7.27 8.59 -3.36
N ILE A 31 -6.67 7.52 -2.85
CA ILE A 31 -7.39 6.49 -2.09
C ILE A 31 -7.52 6.95 -0.62
N PRO A 32 -8.74 7.00 -0.07
CA PRO A 32 -8.97 7.38 1.31
C PRO A 32 -8.28 6.38 2.25
N GLY A 33 -7.83 6.85 3.41
CA GLY A 33 -7.18 5.99 4.39
C GLY A 33 -6.44 6.77 5.46
N PRO A 34 -5.99 6.06 6.52
CA PRO A 34 -5.29 6.67 7.64
C PRO A 34 -4.04 7.43 7.20
N LYS A 35 -3.82 8.59 7.83
CA LYS A 35 -2.75 9.53 7.47
C LYS A 35 -1.37 8.90 7.62
N ALA A 36 -0.75 8.63 6.48
CA ALA A 36 0.58 8.03 6.39
C ALA A 36 1.69 9.05 6.20
N TRP A 37 2.83 8.81 6.84
CA TRP A 37 4.05 9.57 6.59
C TRP A 37 4.72 9.10 5.30
N PRO A 38 5.22 10.00 4.44
CA PRO A 38 5.72 9.65 3.11
C PRO A 38 6.92 8.68 3.09
N ILE A 39 7.65 8.56 4.20
CA ILE A 39 8.83 7.67 4.30
C ILE A 39 8.55 6.42 5.13
N ILE A 40 7.80 6.54 6.24
CA ILE A 40 7.57 5.47 7.21
C ILE A 40 6.21 4.77 6.98
N GLY A 41 5.27 5.43 6.31
CA GLY A 41 3.91 4.95 6.12
C GLY A 41 3.06 5.10 7.39
N ASN A 42 2.20 4.10 7.62
CA ASN A 42 1.40 3.91 8.84
C ASN A 42 2.02 2.86 9.78
N THR A 43 3.21 2.36 9.46
CA THR A 43 3.84 1.23 10.15
C THR A 43 4.00 1.43 11.65
N PHE A 44 4.25 2.66 12.09
CA PHE A 44 4.35 2.99 13.51
C PHE A 44 2.99 2.97 14.23
N GLN A 45 1.90 3.21 13.50
CA GLN A 45 0.54 3.20 14.03
C GLN A 45 -0.06 1.80 14.03
N ILE A 46 0.50 0.86 13.25
CA ILE A 46 0.03 -0.51 13.17
C ILE A 46 0.39 -1.27 14.45
N LYS A 47 -0.64 -1.83 15.08
CA LYS A 47 -0.46 -2.70 16.25
C LYS A 47 0.28 -3.97 15.84
N ARG A 48 1.28 -4.36 16.63
CA ARG A 48 2.09 -5.58 16.38
C ARG A 48 1.36 -6.85 16.80
N ASP A 49 0.49 -6.72 17.81
CA ASP A 49 -0.34 -7.83 18.25
C ASP A 49 -1.42 -8.13 17.19
N PRO A 50 -1.56 -9.38 16.71
CA PRO A 50 -2.52 -9.72 15.65
C PRO A 50 -3.97 -9.43 16.02
N HIS A 51 -4.35 -9.62 17.29
CA HIS A 51 -5.71 -9.38 17.74
C HIS A 51 -6.01 -7.87 17.76
N GLU A 52 -5.10 -7.06 18.31
CA GLU A 52 -5.22 -5.60 18.25
C GLU A 52 -5.19 -5.06 16.81
N PHE A 53 -4.41 -5.68 15.93
CA PHE A 53 -4.33 -5.32 14.51
C PHE A 53 -5.66 -5.56 13.79
N LEU A 54 -6.32 -6.70 14.05
CA LEU A 54 -7.63 -6.98 13.48
C LEU A 54 -8.69 -5.99 13.97
N ILE A 55 -8.68 -5.65 15.26
CA ILE A 55 -9.57 -4.61 15.81
C ILE A 55 -9.30 -3.27 15.12
N GLN A 56 -8.03 -2.89 14.96
CA GLN A 56 -7.65 -1.65 14.29
C GLN A 56 -8.12 -1.59 12.83
N ILE A 57 -7.94 -2.68 12.06
CA ILE A 57 -8.43 -2.75 10.69
C ILE A 57 -9.95 -2.67 10.66
N SER A 58 -10.64 -3.35 11.57
CA SER A 58 -12.11 -3.30 11.62
C SER A 58 -12.62 -1.89 11.91
N GLY A 59 -11.92 -1.13 12.76
CA GLY A 59 -12.20 0.28 13.00
C GLY A 59 -12.01 1.14 11.75
N TRP A 60 -10.93 0.93 11.00
CA TRP A 60 -10.71 1.64 9.73
C TRP A 60 -11.72 1.23 8.66
N ALA A 61 -12.13 -0.04 8.63
CA ALA A 61 -13.16 -0.51 7.70
C ALA A 61 -14.51 0.17 7.96
N GLU A 62 -14.85 0.43 9.22
CA GLU A 62 -16.05 1.18 9.59
C GLU A 62 -15.91 2.67 9.30
N GLU A 63 -14.74 3.26 9.56
CA GLU A 63 -14.44 4.68 9.29
C GLU A 63 -14.54 5.02 7.79
N PHE A 64 -14.00 4.16 6.92
CA PHE A 64 -14.00 4.30 5.46
C PHE A 64 -15.08 3.46 4.77
N ARG A 65 -16.15 3.12 5.51
CA ARG A 65 -17.23 2.25 5.02
C ARG A 65 -17.99 2.86 3.85
N ALA A 66 -18.10 4.18 3.82
CA ALA A 66 -18.81 4.91 2.76
C ALA A 66 -18.11 4.76 1.40
N GLU A 67 -16.78 4.82 1.39
CA GLU A 67 -15.97 4.65 0.18
C GLU A 67 -15.75 3.17 -0.15
N GLY A 68 -15.78 2.29 0.85
CA GLY A 68 -15.66 0.84 0.68
C GLY A 68 -14.26 0.37 0.26
N ILE A 69 -13.29 1.28 0.29
CA ILE A 69 -11.89 1.09 -0.04
C ILE A 69 -11.06 1.88 0.97
N CYS A 70 -9.96 1.31 1.45
CA CYS A 70 -8.99 2.06 2.24
C CYS A 70 -7.56 1.75 1.84
N ARG A 71 -6.67 2.74 1.97
CA ARG A 71 -5.23 2.58 1.78
C ARG A 71 -4.52 2.53 3.12
N ILE A 72 -3.71 1.49 3.30
CA ILE A 72 -2.85 1.27 4.47
C ILE A 72 -1.42 1.17 3.97
N TRP A 73 -0.47 1.83 4.63
CA TRP A 73 0.95 1.70 4.28
C TRP A 73 1.66 0.73 5.22
N LEU A 74 2.12 -0.39 4.67
CA LEU A 74 3.04 -1.33 5.33
C LEU A 74 4.48 -0.98 4.92
N ALA A 75 5.16 -0.23 5.80
CA ALA A 75 6.45 0.38 5.52
C ALA A 75 6.41 1.20 4.23
N GLN A 76 7.15 0.76 3.22
CA GLN A 76 7.27 1.43 1.92
C GLN A 76 6.27 0.91 0.87
N LYS A 77 5.41 -0.06 1.24
CA LYS A 77 4.45 -0.69 0.33
C LYS A 77 3.03 -0.28 0.72
N PRO A 78 2.27 0.36 -0.19
CA PRO A 78 0.85 0.57 0.03
C PRO A 78 0.10 -0.74 -0.16
N VAL A 79 -0.82 -1.02 0.73
CA VAL A 79 -1.80 -2.09 0.69
C VAL A 79 -3.17 -1.44 0.63
N VAL A 80 -4.03 -1.95 -0.25
CA VAL A 80 -5.40 -1.44 -0.40
C VAL A 80 -6.34 -2.50 0.14
N GLY A 81 -7.10 -2.16 1.18
CA GLY A 81 -8.19 -2.96 1.69
C GLY A 81 -9.47 -2.65 0.92
N LEU A 82 -10.16 -3.70 0.47
CA LEU A 82 -11.48 -3.61 -0.16
C LEU A 82 -12.51 -4.18 0.81
N PHE A 83 -13.56 -3.43 1.10
CA PHE A 83 -14.61 -3.85 2.04
C PHE A 83 -15.99 -3.94 1.40
N LYS A 84 -16.22 -3.23 0.28
CA LYS A 84 -17.49 -3.31 -0.45
C LYS A 84 -17.56 -4.62 -1.23
N ALA A 85 -18.69 -5.32 -1.12
CA ALA A 85 -18.91 -6.61 -1.81
C ALA A 85 -18.66 -6.52 -3.32
N GLU A 86 -19.09 -5.43 -3.96
CA GLU A 86 -18.88 -5.16 -5.39
C GLU A 86 -17.40 -5.21 -5.80
N TYR A 87 -16.49 -4.65 -4.99
CA TYR A 87 -15.06 -4.64 -5.31
C TYR A 87 -14.41 -5.99 -4.99
N VAL A 88 -14.84 -6.63 -3.91
CA VAL A 88 -14.33 -7.94 -3.48
C VAL A 88 -14.71 -9.02 -4.49
N GLU A 89 -15.93 -8.98 -5.03
CA GLU A 89 -16.41 -9.95 -6.02
C GLU A 89 -15.59 -9.89 -7.30
N VAL A 90 -15.32 -8.68 -7.81
CA VAL A 90 -14.50 -8.48 -9.02
C VAL A 90 -13.09 -9.02 -8.81
N GLU A 91 -12.47 -8.73 -7.66
CA GLU A 91 -11.11 -9.19 -7.36
C GLU A 91 -11.06 -10.71 -7.13
N CYS A 92 -12.05 -11.28 -6.44
CA CYS A 92 -12.14 -12.72 -6.21
C CYS A 92 -12.39 -13.48 -7.53
N MET A 93 -13.24 -12.95 -8.40
CA MET A 93 -13.45 -13.49 -9.75
C MET A 93 -12.15 -13.43 -10.57
N ARG A 94 -11.41 -12.33 -10.49
CA ARG A 94 -10.11 -12.17 -11.17
C ARG A 94 -9.08 -13.20 -10.68
N ILE A 95 -9.02 -13.45 -9.37
CA ILE A 95 -8.13 -14.47 -8.78
C ILE A 95 -8.52 -15.86 -9.27
N ASN A 96 -9.81 -16.21 -9.22
CA ASN A 96 -10.31 -17.51 -9.67
C ASN A 96 -10.04 -17.76 -11.18
N LEU A 97 -10.14 -16.72 -12.01
CA LEU A 97 -9.75 -16.80 -13.43
C LEU A 97 -8.24 -17.02 -13.60
N ASN A 98 -7.42 -16.39 -12.77
CA ASN A 98 -5.97 -16.58 -12.83
C ASN A 98 -5.58 -18.00 -12.39
N ASP A 99 -6.24 -18.56 -11.36
CA ASP A 99 -5.95 -19.91 -10.88
C ASP A 99 -6.41 -21.00 -11.88
N THR A 100 -7.52 -20.77 -12.57
CA THR A 100 -8.01 -21.66 -13.64
C THR A 100 -7.14 -21.63 -14.90
N VAL A 101 -6.46 -20.52 -15.21
CA VAL A 101 -5.51 -20.42 -16.33
C VAL A 101 -4.15 -21.03 -15.99
N ILE A 102 -3.68 -20.89 -14.74
CA ILE A 102 -2.35 -21.37 -14.30
C ILE A 102 -2.37 -22.87 -13.93
N THR A 103 -3.52 -23.41 -13.53
CA THR A 103 -3.71 -24.85 -13.33
C THR A 103 -4.81 -25.36 -14.26
N PRO A 104 -4.50 -25.67 -15.54
CA PRO A 104 -5.46 -26.30 -16.43
C PRO A 104 -5.60 -27.74 -15.96
N ASN A 105 -6.57 -27.98 -15.07
CA ASN A 105 -7.14 -29.28 -14.75
C ASN A 105 -6.14 -30.45 -14.69
N THR A 106 -5.45 -30.63 -13.56
CA THR A 106 -4.95 -31.94 -13.16
C THR A 106 -6.03 -32.68 -12.36
N ARG A 107 -7.13 -33.02 -13.03
CA ARG A 107 -8.03 -34.11 -12.66
C ARG A 107 -8.36 -34.90 -13.92
#